data_AF-A0A7W0M0Y3-F1
#
_entry.id   AF-A0A7W0M0Y3-F1
#
_cell.length_a   1.000
_cell.length_b   1.000
_cell.length_c   1.000
_cell.angle_alpha   90.00
_cell.angle_beta   90.00
_cell.angle_gamma   90.00
#
_symmetry.space_group_name_H-M   'P 1'
#
loop_
_entity.id
_entity.type
_entity.pdbx_description
1 polymer ?
#
loop_
_entity_poly.entity_id
_entity_poly.type
_entity_poly.pdbx_seq_one_letter_code
_entity_poly.pdbx_strand_id
1 'polypeptide(L)'
;MTTPTSPSRDDPGTTVTPPRAPGRCPVCTSTFTPRGRQAYCTTTCRKTAFRRRHSNPTAPAVPTGAVRRDVSAYQCDSCGNRQHGQQRCPDCNTFGRSLGLAGSCPHCDGIIAAADLDQTT
;
A
#
# COMPACT_ATOMS: atom_id res chain seq x y z
N MET A 1 32.17 27.58 -25.31
CA MET A 1 31.88 26.36 -24.54
C MET A 1 30.39 26.36 -24.24
N THR A 2 29.59 25.69 -25.08
CA THR A 2 28.12 25.70 -24.97
C THR A 2 27.71 24.44 -24.22
N THR A 3 27.15 24.59 -23.02
CA THR A 3 26.60 23.49 -22.24
C THR A 3 25.36 22.91 -22.93
N PRO A 4 25.25 21.58 -23.12
CA PRO A 4 24.01 21.00 -23.60
C PRO A 4 22.94 21.10 -22.52
N THR A 5 21.85 21.81 -22.82
CA THR A 5 20.64 21.87 -22.00
C THR A 5 20.12 20.46 -21.77
N SER A 6 20.02 20.05 -20.50
CA SER A 6 19.42 18.77 -20.12
C SER A 6 17.99 18.72 -20.68
N PRO A 7 17.60 17.67 -21.43
CA PRO A 7 16.28 17.62 -22.05
C PRO A 7 15.21 17.73 -20.97
N SER A 8 14.25 18.64 -21.19
CA SER A 8 13.13 18.84 -20.29
C SER A 8 12.35 17.52 -20.20
N ARG A 9 12.10 17.04 -18.98
CA ARG A 9 11.31 15.82 -18.75
C ARG A 9 9.86 15.94 -19.23
N ASP A 10 9.45 17.13 -19.64
CA ASP A 10 8.13 17.44 -20.18
C ASP A 10 8.12 17.60 -21.71
N ASP A 11 9.20 17.27 -22.45
CA ASP A 11 9.20 17.36 -23.91
C ASP A 11 8.20 16.36 -24.55
N PRO A 12 7.16 16.81 -25.27
CA PRO A 12 6.24 15.94 -26.00
C PRO A 12 6.78 15.55 -27.39
N GLY A 13 8.09 15.67 -27.62
CA GLY A 13 8.77 15.47 -28.91
C GLY A 13 8.33 14.21 -29.65
N THR A 14 7.54 14.42 -30.70
CA THR A 14 6.78 13.45 -31.47
C THR A 14 7.67 12.55 -32.33
N THR A 15 7.84 11.28 -31.98
CA THR A 15 8.03 10.22 -32.97
C THR A 15 6.66 9.66 -33.30
N VAL A 16 6.15 9.94 -34.50
CA VAL A 16 4.84 9.47 -34.98
C VAL A 16 4.90 7.94 -35.12
N THR A 17 4.58 7.24 -34.04
CA THR A 17 4.37 5.80 -34.01
C THR A 17 2.87 5.57 -34.25
N PRO A 18 2.45 4.54 -35.00
CA PRO A 18 1.03 4.25 -35.21
C PRO A 18 0.26 4.21 -33.89
N PRO A 19 -1.06 4.51 -33.90
CA PRO A 19 -1.86 4.55 -32.68
C PRO A 19 -1.78 3.20 -31.98
N ARG A 20 -1.09 3.20 -30.84
CA ARG A 20 -1.06 2.07 -29.91
C ARG A 20 -2.49 1.86 -29.39
N ALA A 21 -2.84 0.61 -29.09
CA ALA A 21 -4.10 0.27 -28.44
C ALA A 21 -4.38 1.21 -27.25
N PRO A 22 -5.66 1.59 -26.99
CA PRO A 22 -6.01 2.52 -25.94
C PRO A 22 -5.47 2.04 -24.59
N GLY A 23 -4.71 2.91 -23.92
CA GLY A 23 -4.20 2.64 -22.58
C GLY A 23 -5.30 2.85 -21.54
N ARG A 24 -5.21 2.14 -20.41
CA ARG A 24 -6.03 2.43 -19.22
C ARG A 24 -5.22 3.24 -18.22
N CYS A 25 -5.77 4.35 -17.75
CA CYS A 25 -5.10 5.18 -16.75
C CYS A 25 -5.08 4.47 -15.39
N PRO A 26 -3.92 4.29 -14.72
CA PRO A 26 -3.86 3.63 -13.41
C PRO A 26 -4.53 4.41 -12.26
N VAL A 27 -4.87 5.68 -12.47
CA VAL A 27 -5.44 6.54 -11.42
C VAL A 27 -6.95 6.64 -11.50
N CYS A 28 -7.49 6.86 -12.70
CA CYS A 28 -8.92 7.10 -12.93
C CYS A 28 -9.60 6.02 -13.78
N THR A 29 -8.85 4.97 -14.16
CA THR A 29 -9.28 3.79 -14.94
C THR A 29 -9.87 4.05 -16.33
N SER A 30 -10.01 5.32 -16.72
CA SER A 30 -10.46 5.74 -18.06
C SER A 30 -9.51 5.27 -19.16
N THR A 31 -10.07 4.90 -20.30
CA THR A 31 -9.32 4.63 -21.53
C THR A 31 -8.85 5.94 -22.15
N PHE A 32 -7.62 5.97 -22.67
CA PHE A 32 -7.08 7.13 -23.39
C PHE A 32 -6.18 6.69 -24.54
N THR A 33 -6.05 7.53 -25.56
CA THR A 33 -5.09 7.31 -26.64
C THR A 33 -3.72 7.83 -26.20
N PRO A 34 -2.72 6.96 -25.96
CA PRO A 34 -1.43 7.40 -25.48
C PRO A 34 -0.64 8.12 -26.57
N ARG A 35 0.00 9.24 -26.22
CA ARG A 35 1.03 9.87 -27.05
C ARG A 35 2.41 9.35 -26.65
N GLY A 36 3.07 8.59 -27.53
CA GLY A 36 4.38 8.00 -27.25
C GLY A 36 4.37 7.07 -26.03
N ARG A 37 5.22 7.34 -25.03
CA ARG A 37 5.34 6.57 -23.78
C ARG A 37 4.38 7.01 -22.67
N GLN A 38 3.32 7.74 -23.01
CA GLN A 38 2.35 8.24 -22.04
C GLN A 38 1.63 7.08 -21.32
N ALA A 39 1.80 7.01 -20.00
CA ALA A 39 1.16 6.02 -19.13
C ALA A 39 -0.10 6.52 -18.39
N TYR A 40 -0.34 7.83 -18.39
CA TYR A 40 -1.46 8.46 -17.68
C TYR A 40 -2.26 9.34 -18.65
N CYS A 41 -3.59 9.33 -18.53
CA CYS A 41 -4.46 10.11 -19.41
C CYS A 41 -4.20 11.62 -19.33
N THR A 42 -3.81 12.14 -18.16
CA THR A 42 -3.56 13.57 -17.92
C THR A 42 -2.38 13.81 -16.97
N THR A 43 -1.84 15.02 -17.01
CA THR A 43 -0.81 15.50 -16.05
C THR A 43 -1.31 15.42 -14.61
N THR A 44 -2.60 15.69 -14.37
CA THR A 44 -3.23 15.54 -13.04
C THR A 44 -3.14 14.11 -12.55
N CYS A 45 -3.48 13.12 -13.39
CA CYS A 45 -3.32 11.71 -13.05
C CYS A 45 -1.85 11.34 -12.83
N ARG A 46 -0.92 11.82 -13.67
CA ARG A 46 0.53 11.61 -13.48
C ARG A 46 1.00 12.12 -12.11
N LYS A 47 0.61 13.34 -11.72
CA LYS A 47 0.96 13.95 -10.43
C LYS A 47 0.30 13.22 -9.26
N THR A 48 -0.95 12.79 -9.38
CA THR A 48 -1.63 11.98 -8.36
C THR A 48 -0.94 10.63 -8.16
N ALA A 49 -0.56 9.94 -9.23
CA ALA A 49 0.22 8.70 -9.13
C ALA A 49 1.61 8.94 -8.51
N PHE A 50 2.27 10.05 -8.85
CA PHE A 50 3.52 10.43 -8.21
C PHE A 50 3.31 10.61 -6.70
N ARG A 51 2.32 11.40 -6.28
CA ARG A 51 2.02 11.61 -4.85
C ARG A 51 1.71 10.32 -4.12
N ARG A 52 0.86 9.43 -4.65
CA ARG A 52 0.54 8.14 -4.03
C ARG A 52 1.76 7.25 -3.81
N ARG A 53 2.72 7.27 -4.74
CA ARG A 53 3.97 6.48 -4.64
C ARG A 53 5.00 7.07 -3.68
N HIS A 54 4.90 8.37 -3.38
CA HIS A 54 5.86 9.09 -2.52
C HIS A 54 5.24 9.56 -1.21
N SER A 55 3.94 9.36 -1.00
CA SER A 55 3.31 9.52 0.31
C SER A 55 3.71 8.34 1.18
N ASN A 56 4.27 8.63 2.35
CA ASN A 56 4.49 7.61 3.37
C ASN A 56 3.13 6.95 3.69
N PRO A 57 3.00 5.61 3.73
CA PRO A 57 1.76 4.99 4.14
C PRO A 57 1.37 5.54 5.51
N THR A 58 0.23 6.23 5.55
CA THR A 58 -0.35 6.68 6.82
C THR A 58 -0.62 5.44 7.65
N ALA A 59 -0.12 5.39 8.88
CA ALA A 59 -0.44 4.30 9.79
C ALA A 59 -1.97 4.11 9.84
N PRO A 60 -2.48 2.87 9.79
CA PRO A 60 -3.91 2.64 9.83
C PRO A 60 -4.49 3.29 11.10
N ALA A 61 -5.56 4.08 10.90
CA ALA A 61 -6.19 4.78 12.00
C ALA A 61 -6.79 3.77 12.98
N VAL A 62 -6.52 3.95 14.27
CA VAL A 62 -7.18 3.19 15.34
C VAL A 62 -8.62 3.72 15.45
N PRO A 63 -9.65 2.85 15.48
CA PRO A 63 -11.03 3.31 15.59
C PRO A 63 -11.24 4.16 16.84
N THR A 64 -11.99 5.26 16.69
CA THR A 64 -12.26 6.21 17.77
C THR A 64 -12.96 5.49 18.93
N GLY A 65 -12.37 5.59 20.14
CA GLY A 65 -12.91 4.95 21.35
C GLY A 65 -12.39 3.55 21.65
N ALA A 66 -11.63 2.92 20.73
CA ALA A 66 -10.98 1.65 21.02
C ALA A 66 -9.63 1.86 21.72
N VAL A 67 -9.36 1.08 22.77
CA VAL A 67 -8.02 1.00 23.33
C VAL A 67 -7.17 0.22 22.33
N ARG A 68 -6.03 0.79 21.91
CA ARG A 68 -5.14 0.18 20.91
C ARG A 68 -4.80 -1.28 21.22
N ARG A 69 -4.66 -1.61 22.52
CA ARG A 69 -4.41 -2.97 22.98
C ARG A 69 -5.49 -3.94 22.51
N ASP A 70 -6.75 -3.58 22.65
CA ASP A 70 -7.91 -4.46 22.42
C ASP A 70 -8.11 -4.78 20.93
N VAL A 71 -7.52 -3.97 20.05
CA VAL A 71 -7.53 -4.15 18.59
C VAL A 71 -6.18 -4.62 18.04
N SER A 72 -5.24 -4.99 18.92
CA SER A 72 -3.91 -5.47 18.53
C SER A 72 -3.77 -6.98 18.72
N ALA A 73 -3.04 -7.62 17.82
CA ALA A 73 -2.58 -8.99 18.00
C ALA A 73 -1.19 -9.04 18.66
N TYR A 74 -0.99 -10.10 19.42
CA TYR A 74 0.29 -10.46 20.02
C TYR A 74 0.59 -11.93 19.72
N GLN A 75 1.87 -12.25 19.50
CA GLN A 75 2.33 -13.61 19.29
C GLN A 75 3.27 -14.03 20.40
N CYS A 76 3.02 -15.19 21.01
CA CYS A 76 3.95 -15.78 21.95
C CYS A 76 5.18 -16.33 21.21
N ASP A 77 6.38 -15.93 21.63
CA ASP A 77 7.62 -16.45 21.04
C ASP A 77 7.94 -17.90 21.50
N SER A 78 7.34 -18.35 22.61
CA SER A 78 7.54 -19.70 23.14
C SER A 78 6.72 -20.77 22.41
N CYS A 79 5.44 -20.53 22.18
CA CYS A 79 4.54 -21.52 21.56
C CYS A 79 3.97 -21.09 20.20
N GLY A 80 4.26 -19.87 19.74
CA GLY A 80 3.77 -19.33 18.47
C GLY A 80 2.30 -18.89 18.49
N ASN A 81 1.57 -19.11 19.59
CA ASN A 81 0.15 -18.82 19.71
C ASN A 81 -0.13 -17.31 19.53
N ARG A 82 -1.15 -16.99 18.72
CA ARG A 82 -1.54 -15.61 18.40
C ARG A 82 -2.82 -15.23 19.13
N GLN A 83 -2.80 -14.08 19.79
CA GLN A 83 -3.86 -13.62 20.67
C GLN A 83 -4.29 -12.20 20.30
N HIS A 84 -5.59 -11.90 20.43
CA HIS A 84 -6.15 -10.58 20.24
C HIS A 84 -6.42 -9.91 21.59
N GLY A 85 -5.96 -8.67 21.80
CA GLY A 85 -6.15 -7.96 23.08
C GLY A 85 -5.28 -8.43 24.25
N GLN A 86 -4.74 -9.66 24.18
CA GLN A 86 -4.02 -10.30 25.28
C GLN A 86 -2.50 -10.29 25.04
N GLN A 87 -1.78 -9.51 25.84
CA GLN A 87 -0.31 -9.39 25.74
C GLN A 87 0.45 -10.58 26.33
N ARG A 88 -0.14 -11.27 27.32
CA ARG A 88 0.43 -12.46 27.93
C ARG A 88 -0.23 -13.70 27.38
N CYS A 89 0.57 -14.65 26.93
CA CYS A 89 0.08 -15.95 26.50
C CYS A 89 -0.65 -16.65 27.68
N PRO A 90 -1.89 -17.13 27.50
CA PRO A 90 -2.59 -17.84 28.57
C PRO A 90 -1.93 -19.18 28.93
N ASP A 91 -1.24 -19.80 27.97
CA ASP A 91 -0.62 -21.13 28.14
C ASP A 91 0.79 -21.03 28.74
N CYS A 92 1.64 -20.15 28.18
CA CYS A 92 3.04 -20.01 28.60
C CYS A 92 3.25 -18.94 29.68
N ASN A 93 2.26 -18.07 29.92
CA ASN A 93 2.35 -16.91 30.82
C ASN A 93 3.50 -15.93 30.51
N THR A 94 4.06 -15.97 29.30
CA THR A 94 5.09 -15.05 28.81
C THR A 94 4.46 -13.90 28.05
N PHE A 95 5.13 -12.75 28.03
CA PHE A 95 4.73 -11.64 27.17
C PHE A 95 5.03 -11.98 25.70
N GLY A 96 4.03 -11.78 24.84
CA GLY A 96 4.18 -11.92 23.40
C GLY A 96 4.66 -10.64 22.72
N ARG A 97 5.25 -10.78 21.54
CA ARG A 97 5.58 -9.65 20.66
C ARG A 97 4.32 -9.09 20.01
N SER A 98 4.25 -7.77 19.80
CA SER A 98 3.13 -7.15 19.09
C SER A 98 3.22 -7.38 17.58
N LEU A 99 2.09 -7.75 16.96
CA LEU A 99 1.93 -7.87 15.51
C LEU A 99 1.19 -6.65 14.90
N GLY A 100 0.79 -5.68 15.72
CA GLY A 100 0.00 -4.52 15.29
C GLY A 100 -1.50 -4.78 15.28
N LEU A 101 -2.25 -3.95 14.54
CA LEU A 101 -3.71 -4.08 14.43
C LEU A 101 -4.07 -5.44 13.83
N ALA A 102 -5.14 -6.04 14.36
CA ALA A 102 -5.56 -7.36 13.94
C ALA A 102 -7.08 -7.53 14.05
N GLY A 103 -7.58 -8.60 13.44
CA GLY A 103 -8.96 -9.05 13.56
C GLY A 103 -9.05 -10.57 13.52
N SER A 104 -10.22 -11.10 13.83
CA SER A 104 -10.52 -12.53 13.68
C SER A 104 -11.03 -12.84 12.26
N CYS A 105 -10.60 -13.97 11.71
CA CYS A 105 -11.14 -14.51 10.47
C CYS A 105 -12.58 -15.01 10.72
N PRO A 106 -13.59 -14.60 9.93
CA PRO A 106 -14.98 -15.05 10.14
C PRO A 106 -15.22 -16.53 9.81
N HIS A 107 -14.25 -17.23 9.22
CA HIS A 107 -14.38 -18.64 8.83
C HIS A 107 -13.70 -19.61 9.81
N CYS A 108 -12.57 -19.22 10.39
CA CYS A 108 -11.77 -20.12 11.24
C CYS A 108 -11.41 -19.53 12.61
N ASP A 109 -11.90 -18.33 12.91
CA ASP A 109 -11.61 -17.55 14.12
C ASP A 109 -10.12 -17.28 14.38
N GLY A 110 -9.26 -17.61 13.40
CA GLY A 110 -7.83 -17.35 13.46
C GLY A 110 -7.54 -15.84 13.51
N ILE A 111 -6.56 -15.45 14.32
CA ILE A 111 -6.14 -14.06 14.45
C ILE A 111 -5.24 -13.67 13.28
N ILE A 112 -5.68 -12.71 12.48
CA ILE A 112 -4.99 -12.16 11.32
C ILE A 112 -4.50 -10.75 11.65
N ALA A 113 -3.19 -10.51 11.56
CA ALA A 113 -2.64 -9.17 11.71
C ALA A 113 -2.71 -8.41 10.38
N ALA A 114 -2.91 -7.09 10.42
CA ALA A 114 -2.94 -6.24 9.22
C ALA A 114 -1.66 -6.38 8.38
N ALA A 115 -0.51 -6.52 9.05
CA ALA A 115 0.78 -6.73 8.40
C ALA A 115 0.88 -8.05 7.60
N ASP A 116 0.03 -9.05 7.88
CA ASP A 116 -0.02 -10.30 7.11
C ASP A 116 -0.75 -10.09 5.76
N LEU A 117 -1.69 -9.13 5.69
CA LEU A 117 -2.49 -8.85 4.48
C LEU A 117 -1.72 -8.00 3.46
N ASP A 118 -0.82 -7.14 3.95
CA ASP A 118 -0.01 -6.24 3.12
C ASP A 118 1.07 -6.97 2.31
N GLN A 119 1.30 -8.28 2.53
CA GLN A 119 2.34 -9.07 1.88
C GLN A 119 1.97 -9.60 0.48
N THR A 120 0.81 -9.23 -0.06
CA THR A 120 0.31 -9.74 -1.36
C THR A 120 0.96 -9.04 -2.58
N THR A 121 2.29 -8.87 -2.60
CA THR A 121 3.01 -8.31 -3.76
C THR A 121 3.40 -9.38 -4.76
#